data_AF-A0A349FIB8-F1
#
_entry.id   AF-A0A349FIB8-F1
#
_cell.length_a   1.000
_cell.length_b   1.000
_cell.length_c   1.000
_cell.angle_alpha   90.00
_cell.angle_beta   90.00
_cell.angle_gamma   90.00
#
_symmetry.space_group_name_H-M   'P 1'
#
loop_
_entity.id
_entity.type
_entity.pdbx_description
1 polymer ?
#
loop_
_entity_poly.entity_id
_entity_poly.type
_entity_poly.pdbx_seq_one_letter_code
_entity_poly.pdbx_strand_id
1 'polypeptide(L)'
;MKSLEDMNLLIIDDSEIIRQSTRAIFMNIGLKPSNIVMASSASRAYLECMKGKFDIFIVDFNLGEGSTGLQLLEKLYRTQLITNDSIILVVTANNSSPVIHGFLGFDLSGILVKPLKPEVLKKTLYACIEEKVSINQTIEAYEQQGLPHALASLKLVKTKKSYDLTITKLCAHIWSIGQPNVAKKLLEGYLKSNQSTTAVKLYSEVSLDQGEIEDAGKYLHSSNNNALAAFGQLDIEARCLLLNKEYDKAADLLEQLYEKSPYQLLYVYAYILLLINGLVDGSRLKKALDTWLKWSKGSVWDTADNKLCIAWAILKTKDNIVHEDSKDVWQTLMKGRSVGKAEYEYVKLLDSLMINDEKPLDYQAIENLDLTSSFEVHLVKYYISQQHNKSDWTRFLSRILKLDIDKEVSPLLRTVKQVITEHIACPVN
;
A
#
# COMPACT_ATOMS: atom_id res chain seq x y z
N MET A 1 -9.86 -22.75 -13.32
CA MET A 1 -10.45 -22.29 -12.04
C MET A 1 -11.32 -23.38 -11.44
N LYS A 2 -11.42 -23.49 -10.11
CA LYS A 2 -12.25 -24.52 -9.43
C LYS A 2 -13.74 -24.31 -9.70
N SER A 3 -14.52 -25.38 -9.59
CA SER A 3 -15.98 -25.29 -9.50
C SER A 3 -16.36 -24.56 -8.19
N LEU A 4 -17.49 -23.85 -8.15
CA LEU A 4 -17.91 -23.13 -6.95
C LEU A 4 -18.01 -24.07 -5.74
N GLU A 5 -18.54 -25.28 -5.91
CA GLU A 5 -18.76 -26.27 -4.85
C GLU A 5 -17.46 -26.73 -4.15
N ASP A 6 -16.32 -26.54 -4.81
CA ASP A 6 -14.99 -26.92 -4.33
C ASP A 6 -14.13 -25.71 -3.89
N MET A 7 -14.71 -24.51 -3.91
CA MET A 7 -14.04 -23.29 -3.42
C MET A 7 -14.07 -23.22 -1.89
N ASN A 8 -12.96 -22.76 -1.32
CA ASN A 8 -12.83 -22.46 0.10
C ASN A 8 -13.19 -20.99 0.36
N LEU A 9 -14.09 -20.76 1.31
CA LEU A 9 -14.58 -19.45 1.70
C LEU A 9 -14.11 -19.07 3.11
N LEU A 10 -13.58 -17.86 3.25
CA LEU A 10 -13.33 -17.22 4.53
C LEU A 10 -14.27 -16.02 4.72
N ILE A 11 -15.13 -16.09 5.75
CA ILE A 11 -16.03 -15.00 6.16
C ILE A 11 -15.43 -14.30 7.39
N ILE A 12 -15.23 -12.99 7.30
CA ILE A 12 -14.53 -12.20 8.31
C ILE A 12 -15.41 -11.01 8.68
N ASP A 13 -15.96 -11.04 9.88
CA ASP A 13 -16.87 -10.01 10.40
C ASP A 13 -16.86 -10.11 11.93
N ASP A 14 -16.95 -9.00 12.67
CA ASP A 14 -16.98 -9.05 14.13
C ASP A 14 -18.33 -9.56 14.68
N SER A 15 -19.41 -9.39 13.91
CA SER A 15 -20.76 -9.82 14.26
C SER A 15 -21.03 -11.27 13.91
N GLU A 16 -21.32 -12.10 14.92
CA GLU A 16 -21.69 -13.50 14.72
C GLU A 16 -22.95 -13.67 13.85
N ILE A 17 -23.93 -12.79 14.04
CA ILE A 17 -25.19 -12.82 13.26
C ILE A 17 -24.90 -12.59 11.77
N ILE A 18 -24.00 -11.66 11.44
CA ILE A 18 -23.62 -11.39 10.05
C ILE A 18 -22.83 -12.58 9.47
N ARG A 19 -21.91 -13.18 10.24
CA ARG A 19 -21.18 -14.37 9.78
C ARG A 19 -22.12 -15.54 9.48
N GLN A 20 -23.07 -15.83 10.38
CA GLN A 20 -24.01 -16.94 10.20
C GLN A 20 -25.00 -16.72 9.05
N SER A 21 -25.53 -15.49 8.92
CA SER A 21 -26.41 -15.16 7.79
C SER A 21 -25.68 -15.23 6.45
N THR A 22 -24.45 -14.72 6.37
CA THR A 22 -23.60 -14.84 5.16
C THR A 22 -23.31 -16.30 4.82
N ARG A 23 -22.96 -17.12 5.82
CA ARG A 23 -22.76 -18.57 5.66
C ARG A 23 -23.99 -19.26 5.08
N ALA A 24 -25.17 -18.95 5.60
CA ALA A 24 -26.42 -19.51 5.09
C ALA A 24 -26.67 -19.17 3.61
N ILE A 25 -26.35 -17.93 3.19
CA ILE A 25 -26.46 -17.53 1.78
C ILE A 25 -25.53 -18.37 0.90
N PHE A 26 -24.27 -18.54 1.28
CA PHE A 26 -23.31 -19.35 0.50
C PHE A 26 -23.69 -20.83 0.43
N MET A 27 -24.20 -21.39 1.53
CA MET A 27 -24.73 -22.76 1.54
C MET A 27 -25.90 -22.92 0.56
N ASN A 28 -26.80 -21.93 0.50
CA ASN A 28 -27.93 -21.94 -0.44
C ASN A 28 -27.51 -21.80 -1.91
N ILE A 29 -26.31 -21.27 -2.18
CA ILE A 29 -25.74 -21.17 -3.54
C ILE A 29 -24.96 -22.45 -3.92
N GLY A 30 -24.81 -23.41 -2.99
CA GLY A 30 -24.21 -24.72 -3.25
C GLY A 30 -22.84 -24.94 -2.60
N LEU A 31 -22.37 -24.01 -1.77
CA LEU A 31 -21.09 -24.16 -1.09
C LEU A 31 -21.18 -25.16 0.07
N LYS A 32 -20.29 -26.15 0.09
CA LYS A 32 -20.27 -27.19 1.14
C LYS A 32 -19.95 -26.57 2.50
N PRO A 33 -20.66 -26.94 3.59
CA PRO A 33 -20.38 -26.40 4.93
C PRO A 33 -18.94 -26.60 5.40
N SER A 34 -18.28 -27.67 4.97
CA SER A 34 -16.87 -27.99 5.28
C SER A 34 -15.87 -26.99 4.68
N ASN A 35 -16.27 -26.27 3.62
CA ASN A 35 -15.41 -25.33 2.92
C ASN A 35 -15.60 -23.88 3.40
N ILE A 36 -16.40 -23.66 4.45
CA ILE A 36 -16.70 -22.34 4.99
C ILE A 36 -16.02 -22.17 6.35
N VAL A 37 -15.06 -21.26 6.41
CA VAL A 37 -14.41 -20.84 7.64
C VAL A 37 -14.90 -19.45 8.02
N MET A 38 -15.14 -19.23 9.32
CA MET A 38 -15.60 -17.97 9.87
C MET A 38 -14.59 -17.44 10.88
N ALA A 39 -14.20 -16.17 10.75
CA ALA A 39 -13.29 -15.49 11.64
C ALA A 39 -13.97 -14.24 12.25
N SER A 40 -13.88 -14.10 13.56
CA SER A 40 -14.48 -13.00 14.32
C SER A 40 -13.60 -11.76 14.45
N SER A 41 -12.36 -11.81 13.95
CA SER A 41 -11.39 -10.72 14.03
C SER A 41 -10.31 -10.85 12.96
N ALA A 42 -9.58 -9.76 12.71
CA ALA A 42 -8.44 -9.75 11.78
C ALA A 42 -7.35 -10.76 12.18
N SER A 43 -7.02 -10.84 13.48
CA SER A 43 -6.01 -11.78 13.99
C SER A 43 -6.40 -13.24 13.74
N ARG A 44 -7.67 -13.58 13.95
CA ARG A 44 -8.17 -14.94 13.71
C ARG A 44 -8.17 -15.25 12.21
N ALA A 45 -8.62 -14.32 11.38
CA ALA A 45 -8.61 -14.49 9.92
C ALA A 45 -7.19 -14.73 9.40
N TYR A 46 -6.22 -13.96 9.88
CA TYR A 46 -4.81 -14.15 9.52
C TYR A 46 -4.29 -15.56 9.89
N LEU A 47 -4.61 -16.05 11.09
CA LEU A 47 -4.23 -17.41 11.51
C LEU A 47 -4.88 -18.50 10.66
N GLU A 48 -6.13 -18.32 10.23
CA GLU A 48 -6.78 -19.28 9.31
C GLU A 48 -6.11 -19.29 7.93
N CYS A 49 -5.76 -18.12 7.40
CA CYS A 49 -5.00 -18.02 6.13
C CYS A 49 -3.61 -18.67 6.21
N MET A 50 -2.98 -18.64 7.39
CA MET A 50 -1.71 -19.35 7.60
C MET A 50 -1.86 -20.88 7.58
N LYS A 51 -3.04 -21.41 7.91
CA LYS A 51 -3.32 -22.86 7.93
C LYS A 51 -3.76 -23.38 6.56
N GLY A 52 -4.40 -22.55 5.75
CA GLY A 52 -4.98 -22.98 4.48
C GLY A 52 -5.27 -21.84 3.52
N LYS A 53 -5.41 -22.19 2.23
CA LYS A 53 -5.73 -21.25 1.17
C LYS A 53 -7.24 -21.11 0.98
N PHE A 54 -7.68 -19.89 0.75
CA PHE A 54 -9.07 -19.55 0.44
C PHE A 54 -9.18 -19.02 -0.98
N ASP A 55 -10.27 -19.38 -1.66
CA ASP A 55 -10.59 -18.90 -3.01
C ASP A 55 -11.50 -17.66 -2.94
N ILE A 56 -12.32 -17.55 -1.87
CA ILE A 56 -13.25 -16.44 -1.65
C ILE A 56 -13.03 -15.83 -0.27
N PHE A 57 -12.95 -14.50 -0.22
CA PHE A 57 -12.86 -13.70 1.00
C PHE A 57 -14.06 -12.75 1.08
N ILE A 58 -14.82 -12.84 2.17
CA ILE A 58 -15.83 -11.86 2.55
C ILE A 58 -15.30 -11.08 3.74
N VAL A 59 -14.95 -9.82 3.54
CA VAL A 59 -14.21 -9.02 4.53
C VAL A 59 -15.04 -7.83 4.96
N ASP A 60 -15.43 -7.79 6.23
CA ASP A 60 -16.01 -6.58 6.80
C ASP A 60 -14.97 -5.46 6.94
N PHE A 61 -15.40 -4.21 6.76
CA PHE A 61 -14.52 -3.07 6.97
C PHE A 61 -14.11 -2.93 8.44
N ASN A 62 -15.03 -3.09 9.38
CA ASN A 62 -14.77 -2.90 10.81
C ASN A 62 -14.66 -4.26 11.50
N LEU A 63 -13.49 -4.64 12.00
CA LEU A 63 -13.24 -5.97 12.57
C LEU A 63 -13.11 -5.96 14.10
N GLY A 64 -13.69 -4.95 14.74
CA GLY A 64 -13.62 -4.75 16.18
C GLY A 64 -12.23 -4.32 16.67
N GLU A 65 -12.14 -3.91 17.95
CA GLU A 65 -10.90 -3.57 18.65
C GLU A 65 -9.98 -2.52 17.95
N GLY A 66 -10.54 -1.74 17.03
CA GLY A 66 -9.82 -0.75 16.23
C GLY A 66 -9.05 -1.33 15.04
N SER A 67 -9.22 -2.62 14.72
CA SER A 67 -8.69 -3.23 13.50
C SER A 67 -9.68 -3.16 12.35
N THR A 68 -9.17 -2.99 11.13
CA THR A 68 -10.01 -2.89 9.93
C THR A 68 -9.73 -4.01 8.94
N GLY A 69 -10.73 -4.32 8.11
CA GLY A 69 -10.56 -5.20 6.95
C GLY A 69 -9.48 -4.72 5.99
N LEU A 70 -9.25 -3.40 5.93
CA LEU A 70 -8.16 -2.80 5.17
C LEU A 70 -6.79 -3.26 5.69
N GLN A 71 -6.54 -3.10 6.99
CA GLN A 71 -5.29 -3.52 7.61
C GLN A 71 -5.08 -5.04 7.48
N LEU A 72 -6.15 -5.82 7.59
CA LEU A 72 -6.10 -7.26 7.36
C LEU A 72 -5.69 -7.58 5.93
N LEU A 73 -6.35 -7.01 4.93
CA LEU A 73 -6.00 -7.24 3.52
C LEU A 73 -4.56 -6.84 3.25
N GLU A 74 -4.13 -5.67 3.74
CA GLU A 74 -2.75 -5.23 3.59
C GLU A 74 -1.75 -6.25 4.15
N LYS A 75 -2.03 -6.79 5.33
CA LYS A 75 -1.22 -7.86 5.93
C LYS A 75 -1.23 -9.13 5.07
N LEU A 76 -2.39 -9.58 4.61
CA LEU A 76 -2.51 -10.79 3.80
C LEU A 76 -1.78 -10.69 2.46
N TYR A 77 -1.85 -9.54 1.78
CA TYR A 77 -1.09 -9.29 0.55
C TYR A 77 0.42 -9.28 0.81
N ARG A 78 0.88 -8.56 1.85
CA ARG A 78 2.32 -8.52 2.21
C ARG A 78 2.88 -9.90 2.54
N THR A 79 2.08 -10.76 3.16
CA THR A 79 2.48 -12.14 3.49
C THR A 79 2.15 -13.15 2.39
N GLN A 80 1.70 -12.71 1.21
CA GLN A 80 1.38 -13.55 0.06
C GLN A 80 0.35 -14.68 0.37
N LEU A 81 -0.57 -14.40 1.29
CA LEU A 81 -1.64 -15.34 1.68
C LEU A 81 -2.90 -15.22 0.80
N ILE A 82 -2.92 -14.23 -0.09
CA ILE A 82 -3.92 -14.03 -1.12
C ILE A 82 -3.27 -14.31 -2.47
N THR A 83 -4.00 -15.00 -3.36
CA THR A 83 -3.55 -15.30 -4.73
C THR A 83 -4.22 -14.38 -5.74
N ASN A 84 -3.65 -14.27 -6.94
CA ASN A 84 -4.25 -13.50 -8.05
C ASN A 84 -5.65 -14.01 -8.45
N ASP A 85 -5.96 -15.28 -8.18
CA ASP A 85 -7.26 -15.89 -8.46
C ASP A 85 -8.30 -15.67 -7.36
N SER A 86 -7.89 -15.15 -6.21
CA SER A 86 -8.79 -14.95 -5.07
C SER A 86 -9.89 -13.95 -5.41
N ILE A 87 -11.13 -14.27 -5.02
CA ILE A 87 -12.28 -13.37 -5.09
C ILE A 87 -12.39 -12.66 -3.74
N ILE A 88 -12.21 -11.35 -3.74
CA ILE A 88 -12.23 -10.54 -2.52
C ILE A 88 -13.40 -9.57 -2.59
N LEU A 89 -14.39 -9.78 -1.72
CA LEU A 89 -15.55 -8.92 -1.58
C LEU A 89 -15.48 -8.23 -0.22
N VAL A 90 -15.33 -6.91 -0.25
CA VAL A 90 -15.44 -6.09 0.96
C VAL A 90 -16.91 -5.84 1.24
N VAL A 91 -17.33 -6.06 2.47
CA VAL A 91 -18.68 -5.83 2.93
C VAL A 91 -18.65 -4.69 3.94
N THR A 92 -19.51 -3.69 3.79
CA THR A 92 -19.47 -2.52 4.69
C THR A 92 -20.87 -1.97 4.94
N ALA A 93 -21.12 -1.49 6.17
CA ALA A 93 -22.29 -0.68 6.48
C ALA A 93 -22.12 0.79 6.06
N ASN A 94 -20.88 1.21 5.78
CA ASN A 94 -20.51 2.58 5.46
C ASN A 94 -19.94 2.65 4.04
N ASN A 95 -20.70 3.23 3.11
CA ASN A 95 -20.29 3.47 1.73
C ASN A 95 -19.64 4.86 1.53
N SER A 96 -19.18 5.49 2.60
CA SER A 96 -18.49 6.78 2.52
C SER A 96 -17.24 6.68 1.64
N SER A 97 -16.96 7.78 0.94
CA SER A 97 -15.80 7.92 0.06
C SER A 97 -14.47 7.54 0.74
N PRO A 98 -14.20 7.88 2.02
CA PRO A 98 -12.94 7.48 2.68
C PRO A 98 -12.74 5.98 2.86
N VAL A 99 -13.81 5.24 3.12
CA VAL A 99 -13.77 3.78 3.26
C VAL A 99 -13.48 3.14 1.90
N ILE A 100 -14.22 3.57 0.86
CA ILE A 100 -14.05 3.03 -0.49
C ILE A 100 -12.65 3.34 -1.03
N HIS A 101 -12.19 4.58 -0.87
CA HIS A 101 -10.85 4.99 -1.28
C HIS A 101 -9.77 4.15 -0.60
N GLY A 102 -9.97 3.78 0.66
CA GLY A 102 -9.02 2.95 1.42
C GLY A 102 -8.63 1.68 0.66
N PHE A 103 -9.59 1.05 0.00
CA PHE A 103 -9.37 -0.21 -0.71
C PHE A 103 -8.85 -0.07 -2.16
N LEU A 104 -8.73 1.14 -2.70
CA LEU A 104 -8.33 1.35 -4.11
C LEU A 104 -6.90 0.86 -4.43
N GLY A 105 -6.06 0.70 -3.40
CA GLY A 105 -4.74 0.10 -3.54
C GLY A 105 -4.74 -1.42 -3.73
N PHE A 106 -5.88 -2.10 -3.55
CA PHE A 106 -5.98 -3.55 -3.55
C PHE A 106 -6.76 -4.10 -4.74
N ASP A 107 -6.42 -5.32 -5.16
CA ASP A 107 -7.10 -6.03 -6.23
C ASP A 107 -8.42 -6.66 -5.75
N LEU A 108 -9.40 -5.79 -5.44
CA LEU A 108 -10.72 -6.22 -5.02
C LEU A 108 -11.57 -6.71 -6.19
N SER A 109 -12.39 -7.73 -5.95
CA SER A 109 -13.40 -8.17 -6.90
C SER A 109 -14.70 -7.36 -6.81
N GLY A 110 -14.99 -6.81 -5.63
CA GLY A 110 -16.16 -5.95 -5.45
C GLY A 110 -16.33 -5.43 -4.03
N ILE A 111 -17.24 -4.48 -3.88
CA ILE A 111 -17.68 -3.92 -2.60
C ILE A 111 -19.20 -4.08 -2.51
N LEU A 112 -19.67 -4.61 -1.39
CA LEU A 112 -21.09 -4.84 -1.10
C LEU A 112 -21.51 -4.05 0.14
N VAL A 113 -22.74 -3.54 0.09
CA VAL A 113 -23.32 -2.78 1.21
C VAL A 113 -24.18 -3.71 2.06
N LYS A 114 -24.01 -3.64 3.39
CA LYS A 114 -24.84 -4.38 4.35
C LYS A 114 -26.27 -3.78 4.40
N PRO A 115 -27.32 -4.58 4.57
CA PRO A 115 -27.32 -6.04 4.72
C PRO A 115 -27.16 -6.80 3.40
N LEU A 116 -26.47 -7.94 3.44
CA LEU A 116 -26.24 -8.77 2.26
C LEU A 116 -27.54 -9.45 1.81
N LYS A 117 -28.04 -9.06 0.63
CA LYS A 117 -29.17 -9.73 -0.02
C LYS A 117 -28.68 -10.97 -0.79
N PRO A 118 -29.30 -12.15 -0.63
CA PRO A 118 -28.86 -13.38 -1.29
C PRO A 118 -28.66 -13.23 -2.81
N GLU A 119 -29.64 -12.62 -3.50
CA GLU A 119 -29.60 -12.42 -4.95
C GLU A 119 -28.47 -11.50 -5.41
N VAL A 120 -28.17 -10.46 -4.62
CA VAL A 120 -27.09 -9.51 -4.94
C VAL A 120 -25.74 -10.21 -4.76
N LEU A 121 -25.55 -10.92 -3.64
CA LEU A 121 -24.31 -11.65 -3.38
C LEU A 121 -24.07 -12.72 -4.45
N LYS A 122 -25.10 -13.50 -4.79
CA LYS A 122 -25.05 -14.52 -5.84
C LYS A 122 -24.65 -13.90 -7.18
N LYS A 123 -25.36 -12.86 -7.63
CA LYS A 123 -25.07 -12.18 -8.90
C LYS A 123 -23.65 -11.63 -8.95
N THR A 124 -23.21 -10.96 -7.89
CA THR A 124 -21.84 -10.41 -7.80
C THR A 124 -20.80 -11.52 -7.85
N LEU A 125 -20.99 -12.60 -7.08
CA LEU A 125 -20.05 -13.72 -7.06
C LEU A 125 -19.89 -14.37 -8.44
N TYR A 126 -20.99 -14.67 -9.13
CA TYR A 126 -20.91 -15.27 -10.47
C TYR A 126 -20.25 -14.33 -11.49
N ALA A 127 -20.52 -13.02 -11.41
CA ALA A 127 -19.83 -12.05 -12.27
C ALA A 127 -18.31 -12.04 -12.01
N CYS A 128 -17.88 -12.08 -10.74
CA CYS A 128 -16.46 -12.18 -10.39
C CYS A 128 -15.83 -13.48 -10.89
N ILE A 129 -16.54 -14.60 -10.80
CA ILE A 129 -16.10 -15.90 -11.32
C ILE A 129 -15.90 -15.82 -12.84
N GLU A 130 -16.87 -15.29 -13.58
CA GLU A 130 -16.77 -15.12 -15.04
C GLU A 130 -15.60 -14.19 -15.44
N GLU A 131 -15.39 -13.12 -14.68
CA GLU A 131 -14.25 -12.21 -14.86
C GLU A 131 -12.91 -12.96 -14.69
N LYS A 132 -12.75 -13.74 -13.61
CA LYS A 132 -11.53 -14.53 -13.36
C LYS A 132 -11.30 -15.59 -14.44
N VAL A 133 -12.34 -16.27 -14.89
CA VAL A 133 -12.24 -17.24 -16.00
C VAL A 133 -11.73 -16.56 -17.27
N SER A 134 -12.29 -15.40 -17.62
CA SER A 134 -11.89 -14.64 -18.81
C SER A 134 -10.44 -14.17 -18.74
N ILE A 135 -9.99 -13.71 -17.57
CA ILE A 135 -8.60 -13.33 -17.30
C ILE A 135 -7.67 -14.52 -17.51
N ASN A 136 -7.94 -15.65 -16.85
CA ASN A 136 -7.04 -16.79 -16.87
C ASN A 136 -6.95 -17.40 -18.27
N GLN A 137 -8.08 -17.53 -18.98
CA GLN A 137 -8.08 -18.00 -20.37
C GLN A 137 -7.28 -17.08 -21.31
N THR A 138 -7.35 -15.75 -21.10
CA THR A 138 -6.63 -14.78 -21.91
C THR A 138 -5.12 -14.82 -21.64
N ILE A 139 -4.73 -14.94 -20.36
CA ILE A 139 -3.32 -15.07 -19.95
C ILE A 139 -2.74 -16.41 -20.42
N GLU A 140 -3.45 -17.53 -20.21
CA GLU A 140 -3.01 -18.85 -20.68
C GLU A 140 -2.82 -18.88 -22.21
N ALA A 141 -3.73 -18.24 -22.97
CA ALA A 141 -3.59 -18.13 -24.42
C ALA A 141 -2.37 -17.29 -24.83
N TYR A 142 -2.05 -16.25 -24.07
CA TYR A 142 -0.84 -15.45 -24.28
C TYR A 142 0.42 -16.27 -24.01
N GLU A 143 0.48 -16.96 -22.87
CA GLU A 143 1.65 -17.75 -22.46
C GLU A 143 1.94 -18.90 -23.44
N GLN A 144 0.89 -19.55 -23.97
CA GLN A 144 1.05 -20.72 -24.85
C GLN A 144 1.30 -20.34 -26.32
N GLN A 145 0.63 -19.30 -26.82
CA GLN A 145 0.52 -19.05 -28.26
C GLN A 145 0.69 -17.57 -28.65
N GLY A 146 1.04 -16.72 -27.68
CA GLY A 146 1.37 -15.32 -27.89
C GLY A 146 0.17 -14.39 -28.04
N LEU A 147 0.48 -13.12 -28.31
CA LEU A 147 -0.48 -12.02 -28.35
C LEU A 147 -1.69 -12.23 -29.28
N PRO A 148 -1.56 -12.79 -30.51
CA PRO A 148 -2.72 -12.98 -31.39
C PRO A 148 -3.82 -13.85 -30.78
N HIS A 149 -3.45 -14.90 -30.04
CA HIS A 149 -4.39 -15.81 -29.40
C HIS A 149 -5.03 -15.18 -28.16
N ALA A 150 -4.24 -14.45 -27.36
CA ALA A 150 -4.77 -13.67 -26.26
C ALA A 150 -5.83 -12.66 -26.73
N LEU A 151 -5.57 -11.96 -27.83
CA LEU A 151 -6.52 -11.02 -28.43
C LEU A 151 -7.76 -11.72 -29.00
N ALA A 152 -7.64 -12.95 -29.49
CA ALA A 152 -8.79 -13.76 -29.90
C ALA A 152 -9.68 -14.14 -28.70
N SER A 153 -9.07 -14.59 -27.59
CA SER A 153 -9.78 -14.87 -26.33
C SER A 153 -10.46 -13.61 -25.78
N LEU A 154 -9.76 -12.47 -25.79
CA LEU A 154 -10.28 -11.19 -25.30
C LEU A 154 -11.53 -10.72 -26.08
N LYS A 155 -11.65 -11.05 -27.37
CA LYS A 155 -12.86 -10.75 -28.18
C LYS A 155 -14.10 -11.53 -27.73
N LEU A 156 -13.95 -12.64 -27.00
CA LEU A 156 -15.06 -13.43 -26.48
C LEU A 156 -15.65 -12.84 -25.20
N VAL A 157 -14.98 -11.86 -24.58
CA VAL A 157 -15.43 -11.22 -23.36
C VAL A 157 -16.65 -10.35 -23.64
N LYS A 158 -17.75 -10.65 -22.93
CA LYS A 158 -19.10 -10.17 -23.30
C LYS A 158 -19.40 -8.74 -22.84
N THR A 159 -18.83 -8.31 -21.73
CA THR A 159 -19.17 -7.00 -21.12
C THR A 159 -17.98 -6.07 -21.16
N LYS A 160 -18.23 -4.76 -21.34
CA LYS A 160 -17.18 -3.74 -21.32
C LYS A 160 -16.37 -3.78 -20.02
N LYS A 161 -17.03 -3.84 -18.85
CA LYS A 161 -16.35 -3.93 -17.56
C LYS A 161 -15.38 -5.12 -17.49
N SER A 162 -15.84 -6.30 -17.88
CA SER A 162 -15.01 -7.50 -17.88
C SER A 162 -13.89 -7.42 -18.93
N TYR A 163 -14.14 -6.81 -20.08
CA TYR A 163 -13.13 -6.57 -21.11
C TYR A 163 -12.02 -5.66 -20.59
N ASP A 164 -12.38 -4.52 -20.00
CA ASP A 164 -11.46 -3.54 -19.42
C ASP A 164 -10.59 -4.19 -18.33
N LEU A 165 -11.19 -5.03 -17.48
CA LEU A 165 -10.45 -5.80 -16.47
C LEU A 165 -9.53 -6.85 -17.11
N THR A 166 -10.02 -7.59 -18.10
CA THR A 166 -9.25 -8.67 -18.74
C THR A 166 -8.04 -8.13 -19.50
N ILE A 167 -8.20 -7.06 -20.28
CA ILE A 167 -7.09 -6.45 -21.01
C ILE A 167 -6.04 -5.85 -20.06
N THR A 168 -6.47 -5.21 -18.97
CA THR A 168 -5.53 -4.64 -17.99
C THR A 168 -4.77 -5.74 -17.25
N LYS A 169 -5.42 -6.86 -16.90
CA LYS A 169 -4.75 -8.02 -16.29
C LYS A 169 -3.78 -8.69 -17.25
N LEU A 170 -4.13 -8.82 -18.53
CA LEU A 170 -3.21 -9.28 -19.56
C LEU A 170 -1.98 -8.38 -19.65
N CYS A 171 -2.17 -7.05 -19.77
CA CYS A 171 -1.05 -6.10 -19.83
C CYS A 171 -0.16 -6.15 -18.58
N ALA A 172 -0.76 -6.26 -17.39
CA ALA A 172 -0.02 -6.39 -16.14
C ALA A 172 0.82 -7.68 -16.11
N HIS A 173 0.26 -8.79 -16.59
CA HIS A 173 1.01 -10.04 -16.75
C HIS A 173 2.18 -9.88 -17.74
N ILE A 174 1.93 -9.32 -18.93
CA ILE A 174 2.97 -9.06 -19.95
C ILE A 174 4.10 -8.19 -19.38
N TRP A 175 3.77 -7.16 -18.60
CA TRP A 175 4.77 -6.34 -17.91
C TRP A 175 5.55 -7.16 -16.88
N SER A 176 4.87 -7.98 -16.06
CA SER A 176 5.52 -8.79 -15.01
C SER A 176 6.53 -9.82 -15.54
N ILE A 177 6.37 -10.28 -16.78
CA ILE A 177 7.31 -11.21 -17.44
C ILE A 177 8.41 -10.48 -18.23
N GLY A 178 8.59 -9.17 -18.01
CA GLY A 178 9.68 -8.39 -18.60
C GLY A 178 9.41 -7.86 -20.01
N GLN A 179 8.14 -7.69 -20.42
CA GLN A 179 7.78 -7.13 -21.74
C GLN A 179 7.01 -5.79 -21.64
N PRO A 180 7.55 -4.76 -20.95
CA PRO A 180 6.84 -3.49 -20.71
C PRO A 180 6.42 -2.78 -22.01
N ASN A 181 7.28 -2.80 -23.04
CA ASN A 181 6.99 -2.18 -24.34
C ASN A 181 5.75 -2.78 -25.04
N VAL A 182 5.53 -4.10 -24.88
CA VAL A 182 4.36 -4.78 -25.46
C VAL A 182 3.10 -4.39 -24.70
N ALA A 183 3.16 -4.43 -23.36
CA ALA A 183 2.06 -4.01 -22.49
C ALA A 183 1.67 -2.55 -22.75
N LYS A 184 2.66 -1.64 -22.81
CA LYS A 184 2.47 -0.21 -23.07
C LYS A 184 1.80 0.03 -24.41
N LYS A 185 2.31 -0.55 -25.51
CA LYS A 185 1.69 -0.41 -26.85
C LYS A 185 0.25 -0.93 -26.89
N LEU A 186 -0.03 -2.05 -26.22
CA LEU A 186 -1.39 -2.60 -26.16
C LEU A 186 -2.34 -1.66 -25.40
N LEU A 187 -1.89 -1.09 -24.27
CA LEU A 187 -2.64 -0.09 -23.52
C LEU A 187 -2.89 1.18 -24.33
N GLU A 188 -1.90 1.69 -25.06
CA GLU A 188 -2.08 2.87 -25.93
C GLU A 188 -3.10 2.61 -27.03
N GLY A 189 -3.01 1.45 -27.69
CA GLY A 189 -3.97 1.04 -28.71
C GLY A 189 -5.40 0.99 -28.17
N TYR A 190 -5.56 0.47 -26.96
CA TYR A 190 -6.84 0.37 -26.29
C TYR A 190 -7.38 1.73 -25.81
N LEU A 191 -6.54 2.59 -25.22
CA LEU A 191 -6.90 3.91 -24.70
C LEU A 191 -7.26 4.92 -25.80
N LYS A 192 -6.81 4.71 -27.05
CA LYS A 192 -7.22 5.54 -28.21
C LYS A 192 -8.72 5.56 -28.47
N SER A 193 -9.43 4.48 -28.12
CA SER A 193 -10.86 4.33 -28.41
C SER A 193 -11.70 4.06 -27.16
N ASN A 194 -11.07 3.92 -25.98
CA ASN A 194 -11.75 3.54 -24.75
C ASN A 194 -11.31 4.42 -23.60
N GLN A 195 -12.28 4.95 -22.85
CA GLN A 195 -12.05 5.58 -21.56
C GLN A 195 -12.06 4.50 -20.47
N SER A 196 -10.89 4.18 -19.91
CA SER A 196 -10.74 3.21 -18.82
C SER A 196 -9.70 3.68 -17.82
N THR A 197 -10.14 3.93 -16.59
CA THR A 197 -9.33 4.47 -15.50
C THR A 197 -8.27 3.48 -15.02
N THR A 198 -8.62 2.19 -15.00
CA THR A 198 -7.68 1.10 -14.67
C THR A 198 -6.59 0.96 -15.73
N ALA A 199 -6.94 1.12 -17.01
CA ALA A 199 -5.96 1.08 -18.09
C ALA A 199 -5.04 2.31 -18.10
N VAL A 200 -5.57 3.50 -17.81
CA VAL A 200 -4.76 4.70 -17.60
C VAL A 200 -3.78 4.49 -16.45
N LYS A 201 -4.26 4.02 -15.29
CA LYS A 201 -3.40 3.73 -14.13
C LYS A 201 -2.26 2.79 -14.51
N LEU A 202 -2.57 1.65 -15.13
CA LEU A 202 -1.56 0.67 -15.51
C LEU A 202 -0.57 1.21 -16.56
N TYR A 203 -1.04 2.00 -17.53
CA TYR A 203 -0.16 2.64 -18.53
C TYR A 203 0.84 3.59 -17.86
N SER A 204 0.36 4.38 -16.90
CA SER A 204 1.22 5.27 -16.13
C SER A 204 2.23 4.51 -15.29
N GLU A 205 1.83 3.42 -14.61
CA GLU A 205 2.75 2.58 -13.84
C GLU A 205 3.86 1.98 -14.71
N VAL A 206 3.49 1.41 -15.87
CA VAL A 206 4.47 0.85 -16.83
C VAL A 206 5.40 1.96 -17.33
N SER A 207 4.88 3.16 -17.61
CA SER A 207 5.71 4.27 -18.11
C SER A 207 6.68 4.79 -17.04
N LEU A 208 6.24 4.89 -15.77
CA LEU A 208 7.10 5.27 -14.65
C LEU A 208 8.21 4.25 -14.41
N ASP A 209 7.91 2.95 -14.52
CA ASP A 209 8.91 1.87 -14.41
C ASP A 209 9.98 1.96 -15.52
N GLN A 210 9.62 2.48 -16.69
CA GLN A 210 10.54 2.75 -17.79
C GLN A 210 11.27 4.10 -17.66
N GLY A 211 11.00 4.89 -16.62
CA GLY A 211 11.55 6.24 -16.44
C GLY A 211 10.93 7.32 -17.33
N GLU A 212 9.82 7.02 -18.00
CA GLU A 212 9.16 7.89 -18.99
C GLU A 212 8.07 8.74 -18.30
N ILE A 213 8.48 9.74 -17.54
CA ILE A 213 7.60 10.56 -16.68
C ILE A 213 6.52 11.32 -17.49
N GLU A 214 6.89 11.87 -18.65
CA GLU A 214 5.95 12.60 -19.50
C GLU A 214 4.83 11.69 -20.02
N ASP A 215 5.19 10.47 -20.46
CA ASP A 215 4.21 9.49 -20.91
C ASP A 215 3.31 9.05 -19.75
N ALA A 216 3.84 8.90 -18.55
CA ALA A 216 3.03 8.54 -17.39
C ALA A 216 1.88 9.53 -17.12
N GLY A 217 2.06 10.82 -17.44
CA GLY A 217 1.05 11.86 -17.31
C GLY A 217 0.03 11.95 -18.47
N LYS A 218 0.32 11.33 -19.62
CA LYS A 218 -0.35 11.57 -20.91
C LYS A 218 -1.87 11.42 -20.90
N TYR A 219 -2.39 10.41 -20.20
CA TYR A 219 -3.82 10.08 -20.22
C TYR A 219 -4.57 10.44 -18.93
N LEU A 220 -3.87 10.95 -17.90
CA LEU A 220 -4.44 11.23 -16.58
C LEU A 220 -5.66 12.15 -16.65
N HIS A 221 -5.57 13.26 -17.38
CA HIS A 221 -6.64 14.25 -17.50
C HIS A 221 -7.71 13.94 -18.56
N SER A 222 -7.55 12.84 -19.31
CA SER A 222 -8.50 12.44 -20.36
C SER A 222 -9.58 11.46 -19.88
N SER A 223 -9.41 10.91 -18.66
CA SER A 223 -10.31 9.91 -18.08
C SER A 223 -11.38 10.56 -17.19
N ASN A 224 -12.58 9.98 -17.21
CA ASN A 224 -13.84 10.53 -16.66
C ASN A 224 -13.79 11.00 -15.18
N ASN A 225 -14.57 12.03 -14.87
CA ASN A 225 -14.72 12.71 -13.55
C ASN A 225 -15.41 11.86 -12.46
N ASN A 226 -14.98 10.63 -12.18
CA ASN A 226 -15.44 9.91 -11.00
C ASN A 226 -14.39 9.97 -9.86
N ALA A 227 -14.87 10.00 -8.61
CA ALA A 227 -14.00 10.20 -7.44
C ALA A 227 -12.92 9.12 -7.27
N LEU A 228 -13.20 7.89 -7.72
CA LEU A 228 -12.26 6.76 -7.63
C LEU A 228 -11.11 6.90 -8.64
N ALA A 229 -11.41 7.35 -9.86
CA ALA A 229 -10.43 7.69 -10.88
C ALA A 229 -9.54 8.83 -10.41
N ALA A 230 -10.15 9.86 -9.82
CA ALA A 230 -9.42 11.00 -9.28
C ALA A 230 -8.42 10.58 -8.20
N PHE A 231 -8.75 9.61 -7.33
CA PHE A 231 -7.81 9.14 -6.31
C PHE A 231 -6.58 8.45 -6.92
N GLY A 232 -6.77 7.50 -7.84
CA GLY A 232 -5.66 6.82 -8.51
C GLY A 232 -4.82 7.75 -9.39
N GLN A 233 -5.45 8.77 -9.98
CA GLN A 233 -4.77 9.81 -10.75
C GLN A 233 -3.84 10.66 -9.87
N LEU A 234 -4.34 11.10 -8.70
CA LEU A 234 -3.56 11.90 -7.75
C LEU A 234 -2.29 11.17 -7.28
N ASP A 235 -2.38 9.85 -7.07
CA ASP A 235 -1.22 9.01 -6.68
C ASP A 235 -0.10 9.04 -7.73
N ILE A 236 -0.46 8.81 -9.00
CA ILE A 236 0.48 8.84 -10.12
C ILE A 236 1.03 10.25 -10.31
N GLU A 237 0.18 11.26 -10.28
CA GLU A 237 0.58 12.65 -10.46
C GLU A 237 1.56 13.10 -9.35
N ALA A 238 1.32 12.71 -8.10
CA ALA A 238 2.24 12.95 -7.01
C ALA A 238 3.62 12.33 -7.28
N ARG A 239 3.67 11.10 -7.81
CA ARG A 239 4.93 10.43 -8.17
C ARG A 239 5.65 11.10 -9.34
N CYS A 240 4.92 11.54 -10.37
CA CYS A 240 5.51 12.33 -11.45
C CYS A 240 6.12 13.63 -10.93
N LEU A 241 5.40 14.36 -10.06
CA LEU A 241 5.89 15.60 -9.44
C LEU A 241 7.12 15.35 -8.57
N LEU A 242 7.16 14.26 -7.79
CA LEU A 242 8.33 13.86 -7.01
C LEU A 242 9.56 13.65 -7.89
N LEU A 243 9.41 12.90 -8.99
CA LEU A 243 10.50 12.63 -9.93
C LEU A 243 10.95 13.89 -10.68
N ASN A 244 10.03 14.84 -10.92
CA ASN A 244 10.33 16.15 -11.49
C ASN A 244 10.87 17.17 -10.48
N LYS A 245 11.09 16.76 -9.22
CA LYS A 245 11.57 17.61 -8.11
C LYS A 245 10.63 18.76 -7.74
N GLU A 246 9.35 18.65 -8.07
CA GLU A 246 8.30 19.59 -7.70
C GLU A 246 7.67 19.19 -6.35
N TYR A 247 8.50 19.19 -5.30
CA TYR A 247 8.15 18.55 -4.01
C TYR A 247 6.94 19.17 -3.32
N ASP A 248 6.81 20.50 -3.29
CA ASP A 248 5.67 21.17 -2.64
C ASP A 248 4.34 20.75 -3.28
N LYS A 249 4.29 20.71 -4.61
CA LYS A 249 3.10 20.26 -5.35
C LYS A 249 2.80 18.79 -5.09
N ALA A 250 3.83 17.94 -5.09
CA ALA A 250 3.65 16.53 -4.75
C ALA A 250 3.10 16.36 -3.33
N ALA A 251 3.59 17.16 -2.38
CA ALA A 251 3.17 17.14 -0.99
C ALA A 251 1.69 17.55 -0.84
N ASP A 252 1.24 18.56 -1.58
CA ASP A 252 -0.18 18.95 -1.64
C ASP A 252 -1.07 17.79 -2.14
N LEU A 253 -0.62 17.02 -3.14
CA LEU A 253 -1.38 15.86 -3.63
C LEU A 253 -1.38 14.70 -2.62
N LEU A 254 -0.26 14.43 -1.96
CA LEU A 254 -0.18 13.42 -0.89
C LEU A 254 -1.11 13.76 0.28
N GLU A 255 -1.22 15.04 0.64
CA GLU A 255 -2.18 15.48 1.64
C GLU A 255 -3.63 15.26 1.20
N GLN A 256 -3.97 15.65 -0.02
CA GLN A 256 -5.30 15.37 -0.56
C GLN A 256 -5.63 13.87 -0.54
N LEU A 257 -4.64 13.00 -0.80
CA LEU A 257 -4.81 11.55 -0.76
C LEU A 257 -5.10 11.04 0.66
N TYR A 258 -4.30 11.42 1.67
CA TYR A 258 -4.56 10.93 3.02
C TYR A 258 -5.74 11.63 3.70
N GLU A 259 -6.13 12.85 3.30
CA GLU A 259 -7.39 13.46 3.73
C GLU A 259 -8.60 12.70 3.17
N LYS A 260 -8.53 12.32 1.88
CA LYS A 260 -9.56 11.51 1.23
C LYS A 260 -9.65 10.11 1.83
N SER A 261 -8.55 9.53 2.30
CA SER A 261 -8.54 8.23 2.99
C SER A 261 -7.46 8.16 4.08
N PRO A 262 -7.79 8.51 5.33
CA PRO A 262 -6.79 8.58 6.41
C PRO A 262 -6.31 7.19 6.86
N TYR A 263 -6.94 6.12 6.37
CA TYR A 263 -6.56 4.75 6.63
C TYR A 263 -5.36 4.29 5.78
N GLN A 264 -5.07 4.97 4.66
CA GLN A 264 -3.93 4.66 3.81
C GLN A 264 -2.68 5.36 4.34
N LEU A 265 -2.12 4.77 5.39
CA LEU A 265 -0.93 5.27 6.10
C LEU A 265 0.30 5.39 5.20
N LEU A 266 0.33 4.70 4.06
CA LEU A 266 1.33 4.87 3.02
C LEU A 266 1.54 6.36 2.66
N TYR A 267 0.46 7.09 2.39
CA TYR A 267 0.52 8.49 1.97
C TYR A 267 0.96 9.41 3.11
N VAL A 268 0.47 9.15 4.32
CA VAL A 268 0.88 9.87 5.53
C VAL A 268 2.38 9.68 5.78
N TYR A 269 2.87 8.44 5.64
CA TYR A 269 4.27 8.11 5.84
C TYR A 269 5.17 8.74 4.79
N ALA A 270 4.82 8.60 3.51
CA ALA A 270 5.51 9.24 2.40
C ALA A 270 5.62 10.75 2.63
N TYR A 271 4.53 11.40 3.01
CA TYR A 271 4.50 12.82 3.33
C TYR A 271 5.44 13.19 4.48
N ILE A 272 5.40 12.43 5.60
CA ILE A 272 6.31 12.66 6.73
C ILE A 272 7.78 12.47 6.34
N LEU A 273 8.09 11.48 5.49
CA LEU A 273 9.45 11.30 4.99
C LEU A 273 9.93 12.52 4.19
N LEU A 274 9.10 13.14 3.35
CA LEU A 274 9.49 14.36 2.64
C LEU A 274 9.80 15.51 3.62
N LEU A 275 8.94 15.69 4.64
CA LEU A 275 9.08 16.74 5.65
C LEU A 275 10.37 16.60 6.47
N ILE A 276 10.64 15.41 7.02
CA ILE A 276 11.83 15.22 7.87
C ILE A 276 13.14 15.30 7.09
N ASN A 277 13.10 15.13 5.77
CA ASN A 277 14.27 15.29 4.90
C ASN A 277 14.41 16.72 4.34
N GLY A 278 13.53 17.66 4.73
CA GLY A 278 13.61 19.07 4.32
C GLY A 278 13.24 19.33 2.86
N LEU A 279 12.52 18.38 2.22
CA LEU A 279 12.05 18.52 0.85
C LEU A 279 10.77 19.37 0.74
N VAL A 280 10.07 19.55 1.86
CA VAL A 280 8.80 20.26 1.98
C VAL A 280 8.77 21.00 3.33
N ASP A 281 8.08 22.14 3.41
CA ASP A 281 7.86 22.90 4.64
C ASP A 281 7.11 22.12 5.74
N GLY A 282 7.55 22.29 6.99
CA GLY A 282 7.04 21.63 8.19
C GLY A 282 5.65 22.05 8.69
N SER A 283 5.00 23.07 8.10
CA SER A 283 3.77 23.66 8.66
C SER A 283 2.63 22.69 8.91
N ARG A 284 2.53 21.61 8.12
CA ARG A 284 1.45 20.61 8.20
C ARG A 284 1.87 19.30 8.87
N LEU A 285 3.10 19.21 9.40
CA LEU A 285 3.63 17.98 10.01
C LEU A 285 2.78 17.50 11.20
N LYS A 286 2.30 18.40 12.05
CA LYS A 286 1.45 18.05 13.21
C LYS A 286 0.20 17.27 12.80
N LYS A 287 -0.50 17.72 11.76
CA LYS A 287 -1.71 17.07 11.24
C LYS A 287 -1.42 15.67 10.69
N ALA A 288 -0.31 15.50 9.99
CA ALA A 288 0.13 14.20 9.51
C ALA A 288 0.46 13.23 10.67
N LEU A 289 1.16 13.73 11.70
CA LEU A 289 1.48 12.97 12.91
C LEU A 289 0.23 12.53 13.69
N ASP A 290 -0.74 13.42 13.89
CA ASP A 290 -2.00 13.10 14.54
C ASP A 290 -2.77 12.01 13.79
N THR A 291 -2.77 12.08 12.46
CA THR A 291 -3.38 11.06 11.58
C THR A 291 -2.68 9.71 11.73
N TRP A 292 -1.34 9.70 11.72
CA TRP A 292 -0.55 8.49 11.94
C TRP A 292 -0.82 7.86 13.30
N LEU A 293 -0.75 8.63 14.39
CA LEU A 293 -0.94 8.14 15.77
C LEU A 293 -2.32 7.48 15.96
N LYS A 294 -3.33 8.04 15.29
CA LYS A 294 -4.70 7.53 15.31
C LYS A 294 -4.81 6.17 14.62
N TRP A 295 -4.29 6.02 13.40
CA TRP A 295 -4.59 4.86 12.54
C TRP A 295 -3.51 3.78 12.46
N SER A 296 -2.28 4.07 12.88
CA SER A 296 -1.14 3.15 12.78
C SER A 296 -1.30 1.87 13.59
N LYS A 297 -2.00 1.88 14.73
CA LYS A 297 -2.09 0.71 15.63
C LYS A 297 -2.60 -0.53 14.89
N GLY A 298 -1.83 -1.60 14.97
CA GLY A 298 -2.20 -2.90 14.37
C GLY A 298 -2.13 -2.93 12.85
N SER A 299 -1.75 -1.83 12.21
CA SER A 299 -1.41 -1.81 10.80
C SER A 299 -0.03 -2.41 10.56
N VAL A 300 0.23 -2.82 9.32
CA VAL A 300 1.56 -3.24 8.87
C VAL A 300 2.57 -2.08 8.80
N TRP A 301 2.12 -0.84 9.03
CA TRP A 301 2.95 0.35 9.11
C TRP A 301 3.47 0.62 10.53
N ASP A 302 2.95 -0.09 11.53
CA ASP A 302 3.29 0.01 12.96
C ASP A 302 4.64 -0.63 13.33
N THR A 303 5.64 -0.55 12.44
CA THR A 303 6.96 -1.16 12.63
C THR A 303 7.88 -0.27 13.47
N ALA A 304 8.89 -0.86 14.11
CA ALA A 304 9.88 -0.10 14.88
C ALA A 304 10.66 0.89 13.98
N ASP A 305 11.00 0.47 12.76
CA ASP A 305 11.73 1.29 11.80
C ASP A 305 10.92 2.50 11.32
N ASN A 306 9.64 2.32 11.03
CA ASN A 306 8.78 3.46 10.69
C ASN A 306 8.62 4.38 11.90
N LYS A 307 8.38 3.81 13.09
CA LYS A 307 8.30 4.57 14.35
C LYS A 307 9.55 5.40 14.62
N LEU A 308 10.73 4.93 14.23
CA LEU A 308 11.98 5.69 14.35
C LEU A 308 11.89 7.00 13.55
N CYS A 309 11.46 6.94 12.28
CA CYS A 309 11.28 8.15 11.47
C CYS A 309 10.16 9.05 12.00
N ILE A 310 9.07 8.47 12.52
CA ILE A 310 7.97 9.24 13.13
C ILE A 310 8.44 9.92 14.43
N ALA A 311 9.20 9.23 15.28
CA ALA A 311 9.78 9.80 16.49
C ALA A 311 10.74 10.93 16.16
N TRP A 312 11.59 10.73 15.16
CA TRP A 312 12.48 11.77 14.65
C TRP A 312 11.70 13.00 14.16
N ALA A 313 10.59 12.79 13.44
CA ALA A 313 9.69 13.87 13.02
C ALA A 313 9.13 14.67 14.21
N ILE A 314 8.64 13.98 15.24
CA ILE A 314 8.11 14.58 16.47
C ILE A 314 9.20 15.42 17.16
N LEU A 315 10.41 14.87 17.30
CA LEU A 315 11.54 15.53 17.94
C LEU A 315 12.06 16.75 17.17
N LYS A 316 11.93 16.78 15.83
CA LYS A 316 12.25 17.97 15.02
C LYS A 316 11.26 19.12 15.24
N THR A 317 10.00 18.81 15.54
CA THR A 317 8.90 19.80 15.68
C THR A 317 8.73 20.36 17.09
N LYS A 318 9.81 20.65 17.83
CA LYS A 318 9.80 21.08 19.25
C LYS A 318 8.83 22.23 19.61
N ASP A 319 8.23 22.88 18.63
CA ASP A 319 7.25 23.94 18.80
C ASP A 319 5.84 23.50 19.26
N ASN A 320 5.45 22.20 19.28
CA ASN A 320 4.02 21.88 19.50
C ASN A 320 3.62 20.50 20.10
N ILE A 321 4.55 19.64 20.52
CA ILE A 321 4.24 18.32 21.09
C ILE A 321 4.93 18.20 22.46
N VAL A 322 4.17 17.80 23.48
CA VAL A 322 4.47 17.85 24.93
C VAL A 322 5.56 16.84 25.39
N HIS A 323 6.51 16.47 24.52
CA HIS A 323 7.53 15.47 24.86
C HIS A 323 8.91 16.10 25.03
N GLU A 324 9.49 15.97 26.22
CA GLU A 324 10.80 16.55 26.55
C GLU A 324 11.98 15.63 26.20
N ASP A 325 11.78 14.30 26.18
CA ASP A 325 12.84 13.32 25.87
C ASP A 325 12.43 12.24 24.83
N SER A 326 13.43 11.56 24.25
CA SER A 326 13.25 10.55 23.19
C SER A 326 12.47 9.32 23.67
N LYS A 327 12.57 8.98 24.96
CA LYS A 327 11.96 7.81 25.58
C LYS A 327 10.46 8.02 25.71
N ASP A 328 10.01 9.21 26.09
CA ASP A 328 8.61 9.58 26.18
C ASP A 328 7.93 9.59 24.81
N VAL A 329 8.62 10.10 23.78
CA VAL A 329 8.15 10.01 22.38
C VAL A 329 7.98 8.55 21.97
N TRP A 330 8.98 7.71 22.25
CA TRP A 330 8.92 6.29 21.91
C TRP A 330 7.80 5.55 22.65
N GLN A 331 7.64 5.81 23.95
CA GLN A 331 6.56 5.22 24.75
C GLN A 331 5.18 5.63 24.25
N THR A 332 5.03 6.88 23.79
CA THR A 332 3.79 7.36 23.16
C THR A 332 3.48 6.59 21.89
N LEU A 333 4.47 6.37 21.02
CA LEU A 333 4.31 5.55 19.81
C LEU A 333 4.02 4.09 20.11
N MET A 334 4.53 3.58 21.24
CA MET A 334 4.25 2.25 21.75
C MET A 334 2.93 2.17 22.55
N LYS A 335 2.20 3.28 22.66
CA LYS A 335 0.92 3.43 23.37
C LYS A 335 1.00 2.96 24.83
N GLY A 336 2.07 3.37 25.52
CA GLY A 336 2.28 3.09 26.94
C GLY A 336 2.75 1.67 27.28
N ARG A 337 3.07 0.83 26.28
CA ARG A 337 3.77 -0.43 26.54
C ARG A 337 5.19 -0.14 27.04
N SER A 338 5.68 -0.98 27.96
CA SER A 338 7.05 -0.88 28.44
C SER A 338 8.05 -1.05 27.30
N VAL A 339 9.09 -0.19 27.28
CA VAL A 339 10.22 -0.31 26.35
C VAL A 339 11.01 -1.57 26.70
N GLY A 340 10.99 -2.55 25.80
CA GLY A 340 11.78 -3.76 25.93
C GLY A 340 13.24 -3.53 25.52
N LYS A 341 14.04 -4.60 25.58
CA LYS A 341 15.47 -4.55 25.26
C LYS A 341 15.73 -4.16 23.79
N ALA A 342 14.94 -4.68 22.86
CA ALA A 342 15.08 -4.37 21.43
C ALA A 342 14.70 -2.92 21.13
N GLU A 343 13.64 -2.42 21.76
CA GLU A 343 13.18 -1.05 21.63
C GLU A 343 14.18 -0.02 22.20
N TYR A 344 14.95 -0.41 23.21
CA TYR A 344 15.94 0.46 23.82
C TYR A 344 17.07 0.85 22.85
N GLU A 345 17.40 0.01 21.88
CA GLU A 345 18.38 0.34 20.83
C GLU A 345 17.89 1.48 19.91
N TYR A 346 16.58 1.53 19.63
CA TYR A 346 15.97 2.64 18.88
C TYR A 346 15.97 3.94 19.70
N VAL A 347 15.67 3.85 21.00
CA VAL A 347 15.71 5.01 21.91
C VAL A 347 17.13 5.60 21.99
N LYS A 348 18.17 4.77 22.12
CA LYS A 348 19.58 5.23 22.08
C LYS A 348 19.92 5.96 20.78
N LEU A 349 19.42 5.45 19.65
CA LEU A 349 19.62 6.10 18.36
C LEU A 349 18.93 7.48 18.31
N LEU A 350 17.74 7.60 18.87
CA LEU A 350 17.02 8.88 18.99
C LEU A 350 17.69 9.83 19.98
N ASP A 351 18.22 9.35 21.11
CA ASP A 351 19.01 10.16 22.03
C ASP A 351 20.20 10.79 21.32
N SER A 352 20.84 10.03 20.43
CA SER A 352 21.97 10.50 19.62
C SER A 352 21.60 11.63 18.65
N LEU A 353 20.34 11.69 18.18
CA LEU A 353 19.83 12.82 17.38
C LEU A 353 19.65 14.10 18.20
N MET A 354 19.52 13.99 19.52
CA MET A 354 19.21 15.11 20.42
C MET A 354 20.46 15.69 21.10
N ILE A 355 21.64 15.10 20.87
CA ILE A 355 22.89 15.59 21.43
C ILE A 355 23.28 16.91 20.74
N ASN A 356 23.51 17.94 21.54
CA ASN A 356 24.09 19.20 21.07
C ASN A 356 25.60 19.04 20.82
N ASP A 357 26.18 19.89 19.96
CA ASP A 357 27.59 19.84 19.53
C ASP A 357 28.63 19.91 20.67
N GLU A 358 28.22 20.22 21.90
CA GLU A 358 29.09 20.28 23.07
C GLU A 358 29.55 18.90 23.58
N LYS A 359 28.88 17.80 23.19
CA LYS A 359 29.29 16.43 23.58
C LYS A 359 29.79 15.64 22.37
N PRO A 360 30.98 15.02 22.45
CA PRO A 360 31.46 14.17 21.36
C PRO A 360 30.58 12.93 21.22
N LEU A 361 29.99 12.76 20.04
CA LEU A 361 29.19 11.60 19.71
C LEU A 361 30.07 10.34 19.51
N ASP A 362 29.67 9.22 20.10
CA ASP A 362 30.29 7.90 19.92
C ASP A 362 29.66 7.16 18.72
N TYR A 363 30.30 7.32 17.56
CA TYR A 363 29.85 6.71 16.31
C TYR A 363 29.96 5.19 16.29
N GLN A 364 30.95 4.64 17.01
CA GLN A 364 31.13 3.20 17.08
C GLN A 364 30.00 2.56 17.89
N ALA A 365 29.56 3.21 18.97
CA ALA A 365 28.37 2.79 19.70
C ALA A 365 27.11 2.81 18.82
N ILE A 366 26.91 3.85 18.01
CA ILE A 366 25.76 3.97 17.07
C ILE A 366 25.82 2.89 15.99
N GLU A 367 27.01 2.59 15.49
CA GLU A 367 27.21 1.56 14.47
C GLU A 367 26.89 0.17 15.02
N ASN A 368 27.24 -0.08 16.28
CA ASN A 368 27.05 -1.36 16.98
C ASN A 368 25.64 -1.57 17.55
N LEU A 369 24.72 -0.60 17.43
CA LEU A 369 23.32 -0.79 17.84
C LEU A 369 22.71 -1.98 17.08
N ASP A 370 22.06 -2.87 17.82
CA ASP A 370 21.42 -4.09 17.30
C ASP A 370 20.07 -3.74 16.65
N LEU A 371 20.15 -3.10 15.49
CA LEU A 371 19.03 -2.59 14.71
C LEU A 371 19.02 -3.21 13.31
N THR A 372 17.85 -3.16 12.66
CA THR A 372 17.71 -3.58 11.27
C THR A 372 18.61 -2.76 10.33
N SER A 373 18.97 -3.34 9.19
CA SER A 373 19.68 -2.63 8.11
C SER A 373 18.68 -2.02 7.12
N SER A 374 17.60 -1.43 7.62
CA SER A 374 16.58 -0.78 6.79
C SER A 374 17.02 0.60 6.32
N PHE A 375 16.30 1.11 5.32
CA PHE A 375 16.50 2.46 4.81
C PHE A 375 16.33 3.50 5.94
N GLU A 376 15.28 3.35 6.73
CA GLU A 376 14.90 4.22 7.84
C GLU A 376 16.01 4.33 8.90
N VAL A 377 16.58 3.19 9.32
CA VAL A 377 17.66 3.17 10.31
C VAL A 377 18.93 3.82 9.76
N HIS A 378 19.31 3.51 8.51
CA HIS A 378 20.50 4.10 7.90
C HIS A 378 20.34 5.60 7.63
N LEU A 379 19.13 6.03 7.27
CA LEU A 379 18.78 7.44 7.08
C LEU A 379 18.98 8.23 8.37
N VAL A 380 18.48 7.71 9.50
CA VAL A 380 18.64 8.38 10.80
C VAL A 380 20.12 8.43 11.21
N LYS A 381 20.88 7.33 11.05
CA LYS A 381 22.33 7.32 11.31
C LYS A 381 23.07 8.34 10.44
N TYR A 382 22.67 8.50 9.18
CA TYR A 382 23.21 9.52 8.27
C TYR A 382 22.96 10.95 8.81
N TYR A 383 21.73 11.29 9.20
CA TYR A 383 21.43 12.64 9.69
C TYR A 383 22.12 12.96 11.02
N ILE A 384 22.20 12.00 11.94
CA ILE A 384 23.01 12.16 13.17
C ILE A 384 24.45 12.51 12.82
N SER A 385 25.04 11.80 11.85
CA SER A 385 26.44 12.01 11.46
C SER A 385 26.69 13.36 10.78
N GLN A 386 25.73 13.84 10.00
CA GLN A 386 25.77 15.15 9.35
C GLN A 386 25.69 16.29 10.36
N GLN A 387 24.79 16.21 11.37
CA GLN A 387 24.63 17.26 12.38
C GLN A 387 25.93 17.60 13.11
N HIS A 388 26.76 16.60 13.39
CA HIS A 388 28.05 16.78 14.08
C HIS A 388 29.25 16.99 13.14
N ASN A 389 29.00 17.24 11.85
CA ASN A 389 30.01 17.59 10.83
C ASN A 389 31.22 16.64 10.78
N LYS A 390 30.99 15.31 10.85
CA LYS A 390 32.05 14.29 10.84
C LYS A 390 32.11 13.49 9.55
N SER A 391 33.31 13.06 9.16
CA SER A 391 33.57 12.27 7.93
C SER A 391 32.79 10.94 7.84
N ASP A 392 32.27 10.43 8.95
CA ASP A 392 31.55 9.16 9.03
C ASP A 392 30.19 9.17 8.29
N TRP A 393 29.65 10.33 7.92
CA TRP A 393 28.41 10.39 7.11
C TRP A 393 28.54 9.69 5.76
N THR A 394 29.75 9.69 5.17
CA THR A 394 30.05 9.00 3.92
C THR A 394 29.84 7.48 4.03
N ARG A 395 30.13 6.91 5.21
CA ARG A 395 29.91 5.49 5.50
C ARG A 395 28.43 5.16 5.50
N PHE A 396 27.61 5.93 6.20
CA PHE A 396 26.17 5.70 6.24
C PHE A 396 25.49 5.96 4.90
N LEU A 397 25.90 7.01 4.18
CA LEU A 397 25.45 7.26 2.81
C LEU A 397 25.79 6.08 1.89
N SER A 398 27.00 5.54 1.97
CA SER A 398 27.40 4.37 1.18
C SER A 398 26.54 3.13 1.46
N ARG A 399 26.01 2.99 2.68
CA ARG A 399 25.09 1.90 3.05
C ARG A 399 23.71 2.13 2.44
N ILE A 400 23.20 3.37 2.50
CA ILE A 400 21.93 3.74 1.86
C ILE A 400 22.00 3.49 0.34
N LEU A 401 23.08 3.92 -0.31
CA LEU A 401 23.29 3.72 -1.76
C LEU A 401 23.43 2.25 -2.18
N LYS A 402 23.77 1.35 -1.24
CA LYS A 402 23.83 -0.10 -1.46
C LYS A 402 22.50 -0.79 -1.20
N LEU A 403 21.52 -0.10 -0.62
CA LEU A 403 20.19 -0.68 -0.44
C LEU A 403 19.52 -0.81 -1.80
N ASP A 404 19.00 -2.01 -2.03
CA ASP A 404 18.21 -2.35 -3.20
C ASP A 404 16.81 -1.77 -3.03
N ILE A 405 16.66 -0.48 -3.38
CA ILE A 405 15.39 0.26 -3.30
C ILE A 405 14.33 -0.37 -4.21
N ASP A 406 14.73 -1.09 -5.27
CA ASP A 406 13.81 -1.74 -6.20
C ASP A 406 13.01 -2.88 -5.55
N LYS A 407 13.51 -3.44 -4.43
CA LYS A 407 12.75 -4.39 -3.59
C LYS A 407 11.60 -3.74 -2.81
N GLU A 408 11.52 -2.42 -2.75
CA GLU A 408 10.37 -1.74 -2.15
C GLU A 408 9.11 -2.08 -2.96
N VAL A 409 8.15 -2.70 -2.27
CA VAL A 409 6.91 -3.23 -2.89
C VAL A 409 5.96 -2.09 -3.24
N SER A 410 5.97 -1.02 -2.45
CA SER A 410 5.15 0.17 -2.72
C SER A 410 5.81 1.05 -3.78
N PRO A 411 5.18 1.28 -4.95
CA PRO A 411 5.74 2.17 -5.97
C PRO A 411 5.96 3.60 -5.47
N LEU A 412 5.04 4.13 -4.65
CA LEU A 412 5.20 5.45 -4.06
C LEU A 412 6.41 5.51 -3.12
N LEU A 413 6.59 4.55 -2.21
CA LEU A 413 7.76 4.57 -1.31
C LEU A 413 9.06 4.34 -2.05
N ARG A 414 9.05 3.53 -3.11
CA ARG A 414 10.21 3.39 -3.99
C ARG A 414 10.62 4.76 -4.54
N THR A 415 9.67 5.50 -5.11
CA THR A 415 9.90 6.86 -5.62
C THR A 415 10.37 7.82 -4.51
N VAL A 416 9.73 7.82 -3.33
CA VAL A 416 10.13 8.70 -2.21
C VAL A 416 11.54 8.37 -1.71
N LYS A 417 11.87 7.09 -1.53
CA LYS A 417 13.20 6.64 -1.09
C LYS A 417 14.27 6.97 -2.12
N GLN A 418 13.97 6.82 -3.42
CA GLN A 418 14.86 7.24 -4.49
C GLN A 418 15.13 8.75 -4.42
N VAL A 419 14.09 9.58 -4.38
CA VAL A 419 14.21 11.05 -4.31
C VAL A 419 15.02 11.48 -3.09
N ILE A 420 14.76 10.89 -1.92
CA ILE A 420 15.54 11.18 -0.70
C ILE A 420 17.00 10.79 -0.90
N THR A 421 17.26 9.62 -1.48
CA THR A 421 18.63 9.13 -1.73
C THR A 421 19.39 10.08 -2.66
N GLU A 422 18.76 10.53 -3.74
CA GLU A 422 19.34 11.52 -4.66
C GLU A 422 19.59 12.87 -3.98
N HIS A 423 18.65 13.32 -3.14
CA HIS A 423 18.77 14.56 -2.38
C HIS A 423 19.96 14.54 -1.41
N ILE A 424 20.14 13.46 -0.65
CA ILE A 424 21.24 13.35 0.32
C ILE A 424 22.59 13.02 -0.33
N ALA A 425 22.60 12.44 -1.53
CA ALA A 425 23.83 12.12 -2.27
C ALA A 425 24.45 13.34 -2.97
N CYS A 426 23.65 14.38 -3.24
CA CYS A 426 24.11 15.67 -3.75
C CYS A 426 24.02 16.74 -2.65
N PRO A 427 24.92 16.74 -1.64
CA PRO A 427 24.94 17.84 -0.69
C PRO A 427 25.21 19.13 -1.47
N VAL A 428 24.26 20.07 -1.40
CA VAL A 428 24.47 21.44 -1.90
C VAL A 428 25.67 21.99 -1.13
N ASN A 429 26.75 22.30 -1.86
CA ASN A 429 27.99 22.87 -1.32
C ASN A 429 27.75 24.15 -0.50
#